data_AF-A0A7C2K5G4-F1
#
_entry.id   AF-A0A7C2K5G4-F1
#
_cell.length_a   1.000
_cell.length_b   1.000
_cell.length_c   1.000
_cell.angle_alpha   90.00
_cell.angle_beta   90.00
_cell.angle_gamma   90.00
#
_symmetry.space_group_name_H-M   'P 1'
#
loop_
_entity.id
_entity.type
_entity.pdbx_description
1 polymer ?
#
loop_
_entity_poly.entity_id
_entity_poly.type
_entity_poly.pdbx_seq_one_letter_code
_entity_poly.pdbx_strand_id
1 'polypeptide(L)' 'MEISITREELYELIKKAVREVLREESLEIVLKSIPVVSDEEMEDIEKLYGQPSSNKEIAYTEIIEI' A
#
# COMPACT_ATOMS: atom_id res chain seq x y z
N MET A 1 22.25 -27.25 -20.28
CA MET A 1 20.80 -27.21 -19.96
C MET A 1 20.28 -25.97 -20.64
N GLU A 2 19.46 -26.13 -21.66
CA GLU A 2 18.90 -25.01 -22.41
C GLU A 2 17.52 -24.71 -21.81
N ILE A 3 17.32 -23.49 -21.31
CA ILE A 3 16.04 -23.07 -20.73
C ILE A 3 15.28 -22.36 -21.84
N SER A 4 14.24 -23.01 -22.36
CA SER A 4 13.29 -22.37 -23.28
C SER A 4 12.14 -21.77 -22.46
N ILE A 5 11.88 -20.48 -22.64
CA ILE A 5 10.75 -19.79 -22.03
C ILE A 5 9.88 -19.17 -23.13
N THR A 6 8.57 -19.26 -22.98
CA THR A 6 7.62 -18.58 -23.87
C THR A 6 7.59 -17.09 -23.57
N ARG A 7 7.05 -16.30 -24.51
CA ARG A 7 6.89 -14.85 -24.34
C ARG A 7 5.97 -14.53 -23.16
N GLU A 8 4.90 -15.30 -23.01
CA GLU A 8 3.89 -15.16 -21.97
C GLU A 8 4.49 -15.44 -20.59
N GLU A 9 5.29 -16.50 -20.46
CA GLU A 9 5.98 -16.83 -19.21
C GLU A 9 6.99 -15.74 -18.83
N LEU A 10 7.75 -15.22 -19.79
CA LEU A 10 8.67 -14.11 -19.55
C LEU A 10 7.94 -12.86 -19.07
N TYR A 11 6.80 -12.53 -19.70
CA TYR A 11 5.98 -11.39 -19.30
C TYR A 11 5.44 -11.53 -17.87
N GLU A 12 4.89 -12.69 -17.51
CA GLU A 12 4.35 -12.90 -16.17
C GLU A 12 5.46 -12.92 -15.10
N LEU A 13 6.66 -13.42 -15.41
CA LEU A 13 7.82 -13.32 -14.52
C LEU A 13 8.20 -11.87 -14.25
N ILE A 14 8.33 -11.05 -15.31
CA ILE A 14 8.66 -9.63 -15.18
C ILE A 14 7.59 -8.91 -14.37
N LYS A 15 6.32 -9.12 -14.70
CA LYS A 15 5.18 -8.52 -14.02
C LYS A 15 5.12 -8.91 -12.54
N LYS A 16 5.44 -10.16 -12.20
CA LYS A 16 5.52 -10.62 -10.82
C LYS A 16 6.64 -9.91 -10.07
N ALA A 17 7.85 -9.90 -10.62
CA ALA A 17 9.01 -9.24 -10.01
C ALA A 17 8.76 -7.74 -9.77
N VAL A 18 8.22 -7.03 -10.77
CA VAL A 18 7.89 -5.60 -10.64
C VAL A 18 6.80 -5.38 -9.58
N ARG A 19 5.77 -6.23 -9.53
CA ARG A 19 4.70 -6.12 -8.54
C ARG A 19 5.20 -6.34 -7.11
N GLU A 20 6.13 -7.27 -6.92
CA GLU A 20 6.72 -7.55 -5.60
C GLU A 20 7.48 -6.34 -5.08
N VAL A 21 8.38 -5.77 -5.89
CA VAL A 21 9.12 -4.54 -5.54
C VAL A 21 8.17 -3.37 -5.28
N LEU A 22 7.17 -3.16 -6.14
CA LEU A 22 6.21 -2.08 -5.92
C LEU A 22 5.43 -2.25 -4.63
N ARG A 23 5.07 -3.48 -4.23
CA ARG A 23 4.37 -3.72 -2.97
C ARG A 23 5.24 -3.37 -1.77
N GLU A 24 6.47 -3.87 -1.75
CA GLU A 24 7.45 -3.59 -0.69
C GLU A 24 7.67 -2.07 -0.52
N GLU A 25 7.90 -1.36 -1.62
CA GLU A 25 8.20 0.07 -1.59
C GLU A 25 6.95 0.96 -1.41
N SER A 26 5.77 0.47 -1.83
CA SER A 26 4.54 1.27 -1.79
C SER A 26 4.12 1.66 -0.38
N LEU A 27 4.34 0.79 0.62
CA LEU A 27 4.03 1.13 2.01
C LEU A 27 4.88 2.32 2.46
N GLU A 28 6.18 2.29 2.17
CA GLU A 28 7.07 3.37 2.58
C GLU A 28 6.67 4.70 1.93
N ILE A 29 6.28 4.68 0.65
CA ILE A 29 5.76 5.84 -0.06
C ILE A 29 4.47 6.35 0.60
N VAL A 30 3.53 5.45 0.93
CA VAL A 30 2.27 5.81 1.59
C VAL A 30 2.55 6.44 2.95
N LEU A 31 3.38 5.82 3.79
CA LEU A 31 3.72 6.35 5.11
C LEU A 31 4.41 7.72 5.03
N LYS A 32 5.34 7.90 4.08
CA LYS A 32 6.01 9.20 3.84
C LYS A 32 5.05 10.26 3.28
N SER A 33 3.95 9.85 2.65
CA SER A 33 2.96 10.77 2.09
C SER A 33 1.95 11.30 3.12
N ILE A 34 1.88 10.68 4.30
CA ILE A 34 0.97 11.13 5.37
C ILE A 34 1.51 12.44 5.93
N PRO A 35 0.74 13.54 5.87
CA PRO A 35 1.17 14.80 6.45
C PRO A 35 1.27 14.68 7.97
N VAL A 36 2.31 15.29 8.54
CA VAL A 36 2.39 15.49 9.98
C VAL A 36 1.37 16.57 10.34
N VAL A 37 0.46 16.25 11.26
CA VAL A 37 -0.52 17.18 11.82
C VAL A 37 -0.18 17.45 13.27
N SER A 38 -0.40 18.68 13.73
CA SER A 38 -0.31 19.00 15.15
C SER A 38 -1.50 18.42 15.93
N ASP A 39 -1.38 18.37 17.26
CA ASP A 39 -2.49 17.95 18.13
C ASP A 39 -3.71 18.86 17.96
N GLU A 40 -3.49 20.18 17.86
CA GLU A 40 -4.54 21.18 17.63
C GLU A 40 -5.24 20.98 16.27
N GLU A 41 -4.48 20.73 15.21
CA GLU A 41 -5.03 20.43 13.88
C GLU A 41 -5.83 19.12 13.88
N MET A 42 -5.38 18.11 14.63
CA MET A 42 -6.10 16.85 14.76
C MET A 42 -7.44 17.03 15.51
N GLU A 43 -7.46 17.83 16.57
CA GLU A 43 -8.71 18.19 17.28
C GLU A 43 -9.72 18.88 16.34
N ASP A 44 -9.26 19.81 15.50
CA ASP A 44 -10.10 20.48 14.51
C ASP A 44 -10.66 19.50 13.45
N ILE A 45 -9.83 18.57 12.96
CA ILE A 45 -10.25 17.51 12.03
C ILE A 45 -11.33 16.63 12.67
N GLU A 46 -11.14 16.17 13.90
CA GLU A 46 -12.12 15.34 14.61
C GLU A 46 -13.45 16.08 14.83
N LYS A 47 -13.38 17.38 15.14
CA LYS A 47 -14.57 18.21 15.33
C LYS A 47 -15.34 18.43 14.02
N LEU A 48 -14.63 18.60 12.90
CA LEU A 48 -15.22 18.87 11.58
C LEU A 48 -15.82 17.62 10.94
N TYR A 49 -15.10 16.49 11.02
CA TYR A 49 -15.45 15.27 10.29
C TYR A 49 -16.05 14.17 11.18
N GLY A 50 -15.96 14.32 12.51
CA GLY A 50 -16.39 13.32 13.47
C GLY A 50 -15.55 12.03 13.39
N GLN A 51 -16.03 10.97 14.03
CA GLN A 51 -15.44 9.65 13.84
C GLN A 51 -15.91 9.02 12.52
N PRO A 52 -15.06 8.21 11.85
CA PRO A 52 -15.50 7.39 10.73
C PRO A 52 -16.72 6.56 11.14
N SER A 53 -17.70 6.39 10.24
CA SER A 53 -18.81 5.47 10.49
C SER A 53 -18.26 4.09 10.87
N SER A 54 -18.75 3.52 11.97
CA SER A 54 -18.24 2.30 12.60
C SER A 54 -18.36 1.02 11.75
N ASN A 55 -19.00 1.10 10.59
CA ASN A 55 -19.21 -0.01 9.65
C ASN A 55 -18.46 0.21 8.32
N LYS A 56 -17.20 0.62 8.36
CA LYS A 56 -16.37 0.57 7.16
C LYS A 56 -15.79 -0.83 7.03
N GLU A 57 -16.15 -1.52 5.94
CA GLU A 57 -15.48 -2.75 5.55
C GLU A 57 -13.99 -2.45 5.36
N ILE A 58 -13.14 -3.35 5.85
CA ILE A 58 -11.70 -3.26 5.64
C ILE A 58 -11.44 -3.31 4.14
N ALA A 59 -10.96 -2.19 3.58
CA ALA A 59 -10.69 -2.09 2.15
C ALA A 59 -9.42 -2.86 1.74
N TYR A 60 -8.43 -2.92 2.63
CA TYR A 60 -7.15 -3.60 2.41
C TYR A 60 -6.47 -3.92 3.74
N THR A 61 -5.97 -5.15 3.88
CA THR A 61 -5.07 -5.56 4.97
C THR A 61 -3.93 -6.36 4.38
N GLU A 62 -2.71 -6.05 4.80
CA GLU A 62 -1.51 -6.79 4.47
C GLU A 62 -0.68 -7.01 5.74
N ILE A 63 -0.10 -8.20 5.86
CA ILE A 63 0.85 -8.52 6.94
C ILE A 63 2.24 -8.30 6.37
N ILE A 64 3.01 -7.45 7.04
CA ILE A 64 4.36 -7.09 6.63
C ILE A 64 5.30 -7.61 7.72
N GLU A 65 6.27 -8.43 7.32
CA GLU A 65 7.36 -8.85 8.19
C GLU A 65 8.36 -7.68 8.27
N ILE A 66 8.57 -7.16 9.49
CA ILE A 66 9.54 -6.09 9.79
C ILE A 66 10.81 -6.72 10.36
#